data_AF-A0A968NRA4-F1
#
_entry.id   AF-A0A968NRA4-F1
#
_cell.length_a   1.000
_cell.length_b   1.000
_cell.length_c   1.000
_cell.angle_alpha   90.00
_cell.angle_beta   90.00
_cell.angle_gamma   90.00
#
_symmetry.space_group_name_H-M   'P 1'
#
loop_
_entity.id
_entity.type
_entity.pdbx_description
1 polymer ?
#
loop_
_entity_poly.entity_id
_entity_poly.type
_entity_poly.pdbx_seq_one_letter_code
_entity_poly.pdbx_strand_id
1 'polypeptide(L)'
;MSIANEIISTNGLLQNSGGANTTFSGNVTLIGNQTFQPNAGASILNFTGNVVGDSNATWTLRLGVTSFVNPLITYPDTIFANHSSGNNQLITLQIGNGTNMTSKINGGNHNPRLELVPGATSGEFSGQIIAQRNNDGAFDVRVGTGQTVLLSGNYVGEPPAGDDPGLDKGGDGLLVMIGNNTYSSRTQIQNGTVQIGNEIGNGRYTGSLGRGAVQFQNNCHLVLNRDNIYVVPNAISGNGNLTMNGTDFTILTGGNSFNGTTTINAGTLQIGNSGTTGTLGTGPVVINNNATLRFNRTNTLQVNNDISGPGQVANNGVGITNLAGNNTYSGNTTVNFGTLRINGNHSAATGPVLVKVGAALGGNGTIGSSTTVRNNGGLSFNLSTNAASHDSLLIESGLTLEGASNLTITTSGNDTTTGSYTLLTATGGFTGVAPATLNVPAGWVASASKAGNNLVLNVLSMNVTVAFETSGQSVAEDAGTAQLTVKADPIPTNATTTLTAVVTFDAATARPRWTISATSAIRR
;
A
#
# COMPACT_ATOMS: atom_id res chain seq x y z
N MET A 1 51.72 -0.44 -16.68
CA MET A 1 52.31 -1.81 -16.53
C MET A 1 51.28 -2.81 -17.04
N SER A 2 51.66 -3.74 -17.93
CA SER A 2 50.76 -4.83 -18.38
C SER A 2 51.25 -6.13 -17.78
N ILE A 3 50.52 -6.66 -16.80
CA ILE A 3 50.86 -7.90 -16.09
C ILE A 3 49.84 -8.96 -16.52
N ALA A 4 50.29 -10.10 -17.05
CA ALA A 4 49.39 -11.13 -17.59
C ALA A 4 49.34 -12.40 -16.73
N ASN A 5 48.15 -12.89 -16.38
CA ASN A 5 47.86 -14.15 -15.67
C ASN A 5 48.73 -14.42 -14.42
N GLU A 6 48.36 -13.89 -13.26
CA GLU A 6 49.17 -13.97 -12.03
C GLU A 6 48.40 -14.51 -10.81
N ILE A 7 49.09 -15.31 -9.99
CA ILE A 7 48.69 -15.64 -8.61
C ILE A 7 49.39 -14.66 -7.69
N ILE A 8 48.64 -13.75 -7.06
CA ILE A 8 49.17 -12.77 -6.11
C ILE A 8 49.05 -13.36 -4.70
N SER A 9 50.17 -13.81 -4.12
CA SER A 9 50.16 -14.75 -2.99
C SER A 9 50.47 -14.21 -1.58
N THR A 10 50.64 -12.91 -1.40
CA THR A 10 51.09 -12.35 -0.10
C THR A 10 50.22 -11.18 0.36
N ASN A 11 49.83 -11.15 1.64
CA ASN A 11 49.08 -10.03 2.24
C ASN A 11 49.78 -8.69 1.97
N GLY A 12 49.10 -7.70 1.39
CA GLY A 12 49.76 -6.45 1.05
C GLY A 12 48.89 -5.34 0.49
N LEU A 13 49.51 -4.17 0.37
CA LEU A 13 48.98 -3.00 -0.31
C LEU A 13 49.60 -2.94 -1.71
N LEU A 14 48.79 -3.25 -2.73
CA LEU A 14 49.19 -3.16 -4.12
C LEU A 14 48.95 -1.73 -4.60
N GLN A 15 50.02 -0.95 -4.60
CA GLN A 15 50.06 0.43 -5.05
C GLN A 15 50.77 0.55 -6.40
N ASN A 16 50.16 1.31 -7.31
CA ASN A 16 50.78 1.63 -8.59
C ASN A 16 51.80 2.77 -8.42
N SER A 17 53.07 2.41 -8.19
CA SER A 17 54.17 3.35 -7.88
C SER A 17 54.51 4.38 -8.98
N GLY A 18 53.94 4.29 -10.19
CA GLY A 18 54.47 4.99 -11.38
C GLY A 18 53.64 6.12 -12.00
N GLY A 19 52.46 6.47 -11.48
CA GLY A 19 51.59 7.52 -12.06
C GLY A 19 50.98 7.19 -13.45
N ALA A 20 51.41 6.13 -14.12
CA ALA A 20 50.84 5.63 -15.37
C ALA A 20 49.66 4.68 -15.12
N ASN A 21 48.77 4.46 -16.09
CA ASN A 21 47.70 3.47 -15.98
C ASN A 21 48.26 2.05 -15.76
N THR A 22 47.63 1.27 -14.88
CA THR A 22 47.97 -0.15 -14.65
C THR A 22 46.88 -1.04 -15.21
N THR A 23 47.25 -1.98 -16.07
CA THR A 23 46.34 -2.97 -16.65
C THR A 23 46.81 -4.37 -16.25
N PHE A 24 45.95 -5.11 -15.57
CA PHE A 24 46.11 -6.55 -15.36
C PHE A 24 45.37 -7.28 -16.49
N SER A 25 46.12 -8.05 -17.28
CA SER A 25 45.61 -8.78 -18.43
C SER A 25 45.35 -10.25 -18.09
N GLY A 26 44.20 -10.80 -18.49
CA GLY A 26 43.85 -12.20 -18.20
C GLY A 26 43.30 -12.44 -16.80
N ASN A 27 43.23 -13.71 -16.38
CA ASN A 27 42.65 -14.09 -15.09
C ASN A 27 43.66 -13.85 -13.95
N VAL A 28 43.22 -13.16 -12.90
CA VAL A 28 44.01 -12.83 -11.72
C VAL A 28 43.48 -13.63 -10.53
N THR A 29 44.33 -14.40 -9.86
CA THR A 29 43.98 -15.06 -8.60
C THR A 29 44.66 -14.31 -7.46
N LEU A 30 43.97 -13.88 -6.41
CA LEU A 30 44.65 -13.37 -5.21
C LEU A 30 44.47 -14.31 -4.01
N ILE A 31 45.48 -14.32 -3.16
CA ILE A 31 45.59 -15.16 -1.96
C ILE A 31 45.99 -14.24 -0.82
N GLY A 32 45.31 -14.34 0.32
CA GLY A 32 45.50 -13.44 1.47
C GLY A 32 44.87 -12.04 1.31
N ASN A 33 44.82 -11.26 2.40
CA ASN A 33 44.20 -9.93 2.45
C ASN A 33 44.92 -8.95 1.51
N GLN A 34 44.19 -8.38 0.55
CA GLN A 34 44.72 -7.42 -0.41
C GLN A 34 44.00 -6.09 -0.35
N THR A 35 44.75 -4.99 -0.43
CA THR A 35 44.20 -3.66 -0.72
C THR A 35 44.77 -3.16 -2.03
N PHE A 36 43.90 -2.85 -2.99
CA PHE A 36 44.28 -2.14 -4.21
C PHE A 36 44.01 -0.67 -4.04
N GLN A 37 45.02 0.16 -4.29
CA GLN A 37 44.89 1.60 -4.20
C GLN A 37 45.68 2.25 -5.35
N PRO A 38 45.03 3.04 -6.23
CA PRO A 38 45.76 3.85 -7.20
C PRO A 38 46.55 4.94 -6.46
N ASN A 39 47.77 5.23 -6.94
CA ASN A 39 48.59 6.31 -6.39
C ASN A 39 47.98 7.68 -6.72
N ALA A 40 48.42 8.70 -5.97
CA ALA A 40 48.21 10.10 -6.33
C ALA A 40 48.88 10.40 -7.69
N GLY A 41 48.11 10.30 -8.77
CA GLY A 41 48.48 10.68 -10.14
C GLY A 41 48.05 9.65 -11.19
N ALA A 42 47.73 8.42 -10.79
CA ALA A 42 47.31 7.36 -11.70
C ALA A 42 45.79 7.40 -11.93
N SER A 43 45.37 7.49 -13.20
CA SER A 43 43.96 7.69 -13.55
C SER A 43 43.15 6.39 -13.69
N ILE A 44 43.81 5.25 -13.99
CA ILE A 44 43.11 4.00 -14.35
C ILE A 44 43.82 2.76 -13.78
N LEU A 45 43.06 1.92 -13.07
CA LEU A 45 43.37 0.53 -12.72
C LEU A 45 42.43 -0.38 -13.52
N ASN A 46 42.93 -1.05 -14.54
CA ASN A 46 42.12 -1.87 -15.44
C ASN A 46 42.41 -3.37 -15.22
N PHE A 47 41.36 -4.19 -15.24
CA PHE A 47 41.46 -5.64 -15.29
C PHE A 47 40.76 -6.10 -16.57
N THR A 48 41.42 -6.88 -17.43
CA THR A 48 40.82 -7.33 -18.70
C THR A 48 40.40 -8.82 -18.68
N GLY A 49 40.52 -9.48 -17.53
CA GLY A 49 40.00 -10.84 -17.28
C GLY A 49 39.44 -11.02 -15.86
N ASN A 50 39.12 -12.25 -15.47
CA ASN A 50 38.42 -12.54 -14.20
C ASN A 50 39.35 -12.35 -13.00
N VAL A 51 38.89 -11.71 -11.93
CA VAL A 51 39.64 -11.63 -10.66
C VAL A 51 38.99 -12.58 -9.64
N VAL A 52 39.73 -13.58 -9.13
CA VAL A 52 39.23 -14.68 -8.28
C VAL A 52 40.02 -14.73 -6.96
N GLY A 53 39.34 -14.79 -5.81
CA GLY A 53 40.01 -14.85 -4.51
C GLY A 53 40.08 -16.19 -3.82
N ASP A 54 41.05 -16.34 -2.89
CA ASP A 54 41.19 -17.50 -2.02
C ASP A 54 40.22 -17.51 -0.83
N SER A 55 40.12 -18.67 -0.18
CA SER A 55 39.11 -18.96 0.84
C SER A 55 39.32 -18.26 2.19
N ASN A 56 40.38 -17.46 2.38
CA ASN A 56 40.69 -16.82 3.68
C ASN A 56 40.97 -15.30 3.63
N ALA A 57 40.76 -14.61 2.50
CA ALA A 57 41.17 -13.23 2.32
C ALA A 57 40.04 -12.16 2.34
N THR A 58 40.29 -11.02 2.98
CA THR A 58 39.51 -9.78 2.85
C THR A 58 40.11 -8.88 1.78
N TRP A 59 39.30 -8.47 0.80
CA TRP A 59 39.77 -7.66 -0.32
C TRP A 59 39.10 -6.30 -0.31
N THR A 60 39.94 -5.27 -0.32
CA THR A 60 39.48 -3.88 -0.41
C THR A 60 39.97 -3.27 -1.70
N LEU A 61 39.04 -2.76 -2.50
CA LEU A 61 39.36 -1.96 -3.67
C LEU A 61 39.05 -0.50 -3.34
N ARG A 62 40.09 0.31 -3.20
CA ARG A 62 39.96 1.74 -2.91
C ARG A 62 40.00 2.54 -4.18
N LEU A 63 38.88 3.17 -4.53
CA LEU A 63 38.79 4.02 -5.71
C LEU A 63 38.66 5.49 -5.27
N GLY A 64 39.57 6.32 -5.77
CA GLY A 64 39.61 7.75 -5.48
C GLY A 64 40.23 8.08 -4.11
N VAL A 65 41.46 8.60 -4.14
CA VAL A 65 41.97 9.44 -3.03
C VAL A 65 41.55 10.90 -3.25
N THR A 66 41.62 11.70 -2.20
CA THR A 66 41.00 13.02 -1.97
C THR A 66 41.32 14.16 -2.96
N SER A 67 41.85 13.89 -4.17
CA SER A 67 42.27 14.94 -5.11
C SER A 67 42.13 14.60 -6.60
N PHE A 68 41.29 13.65 -7.00
CA PHE A 68 41.13 13.31 -8.43
C PHE A 68 39.83 13.85 -9.03
N VAL A 69 39.97 14.58 -10.14
CA VAL A 69 38.85 14.95 -11.02
C VAL A 69 38.66 13.80 -12.01
N ASN A 70 37.59 13.03 -11.81
CA ASN A 70 36.97 12.12 -12.78
C ASN A 70 37.84 10.96 -13.32
N PRO A 71 38.28 9.99 -12.48
CA PRO A 71 38.88 8.76 -12.97
C PRO A 71 37.81 7.84 -13.60
N LEU A 72 37.96 7.54 -14.89
CA LEU A 72 37.20 6.51 -15.61
C LEU A 72 37.86 5.15 -15.37
N ILE A 73 37.22 4.26 -14.61
CA ILE A 73 37.71 2.91 -14.37
C ILE A 73 36.83 1.92 -15.15
N THR A 74 37.34 1.46 -16.28
CA THR A 74 36.72 0.41 -17.08
C THR A 74 37.16 -0.95 -16.55
N TYR A 75 36.20 -1.75 -16.04
CA TYR A 75 36.40 -3.15 -15.64
C TYR A 75 36.06 -4.09 -16.82
N PRO A 76 36.39 -5.40 -16.76
CA PRO A 76 35.92 -6.32 -17.80
C PRO A 76 34.39 -6.46 -17.69
N ASP A 77 33.77 -7.07 -18.71
CA ASP A 77 32.32 -7.32 -18.77
C ASP A 77 31.76 -8.03 -17.52
N THR A 78 32.59 -8.62 -16.65
CA THR A 78 32.23 -9.25 -15.37
C THR A 78 33.38 -9.29 -14.35
N ILE A 79 33.21 -8.81 -13.11
CA ILE A 79 34.03 -9.22 -11.95
C ILE A 79 33.40 -10.51 -11.37
N PHE A 80 34.09 -11.64 -11.50
CA PHE A 80 33.66 -12.94 -10.97
C PHE A 80 34.19 -13.18 -9.54
N ALA A 81 33.44 -12.89 -8.46
CA ALA A 81 33.77 -13.45 -7.14
C ALA A 81 33.10 -14.82 -6.96
N ASN A 82 33.57 -15.81 -7.73
CA ASN A 82 33.05 -17.18 -7.63
C ASN A 82 33.77 -17.91 -6.48
N HIS A 83 33.05 -18.53 -5.53
CA HIS A 83 33.68 -19.35 -4.48
C HIS A 83 32.85 -20.57 -4.06
N SER A 84 33.53 -21.69 -3.81
CA SER A 84 32.99 -22.93 -3.28
C SER A 84 33.03 -22.93 -1.74
N SER A 85 31.87 -22.71 -1.10
CA SER A 85 31.53 -23.06 0.29
C SER A 85 32.55 -22.77 1.40
N GLY A 86 32.31 -21.72 2.21
CA GLY A 86 32.88 -21.57 3.56
C GLY A 86 33.26 -20.14 3.99
N ASN A 87 32.61 -19.66 5.07
CA ASN A 87 32.90 -18.50 5.95
C ASN A 87 33.00 -17.04 5.42
N ASN A 88 32.13 -16.18 5.99
CA ASN A 88 31.97 -14.72 5.83
C ASN A 88 33.21 -13.93 5.41
N GLN A 89 33.29 -13.55 4.13
CA GLN A 89 34.25 -12.56 3.62
C GLN A 89 33.57 -11.33 3.03
N LEU A 90 34.14 -10.15 3.29
CA LEU A 90 33.64 -8.85 2.84
C LEU A 90 34.46 -8.34 1.66
N ILE A 91 33.90 -8.39 0.45
CA ILE A 91 34.44 -7.63 -0.69
C ILE A 91 33.99 -6.19 -0.50
N THR A 92 34.92 -5.32 -0.14
CA THR A 92 34.61 -3.91 0.12
C THR A 92 35.06 -3.06 -1.04
N LEU A 93 34.09 -2.47 -1.75
CA LEU A 93 34.33 -1.44 -2.74
C LEU A 93 34.24 -0.08 -2.05
N GLN A 94 35.34 0.67 -2.04
CA GLN A 94 35.35 2.03 -1.51
C GLN A 94 35.33 3.04 -2.66
N ILE A 95 34.34 3.92 -2.66
CA ILE A 95 34.14 4.96 -3.70
C ILE A 95 34.54 6.33 -3.13
N GLY A 96 35.21 7.14 -3.95
CA GLY A 96 35.55 8.53 -3.67
C GLY A 96 34.72 9.52 -4.47
N ASN A 97 34.96 10.81 -4.30
CA ASN A 97 34.25 11.84 -5.06
C ASN A 97 34.53 11.71 -6.58
N GLY A 98 33.49 11.70 -7.42
CA GLY A 98 33.62 11.75 -8.88
C GLY A 98 34.16 10.48 -9.56
N THR A 99 34.15 9.34 -8.89
CA THR A 99 34.56 8.04 -9.49
C THR A 99 33.36 7.32 -10.08
N ASN A 100 33.49 6.79 -11.30
CA ASN A 100 32.49 5.91 -11.93
C ASN A 100 33.03 4.47 -11.97
N MET A 101 32.27 3.52 -11.43
CA MET A 101 32.54 2.08 -11.53
C MET A 101 31.50 1.41 -12.39
N THR A 102 31.89 0.74 -13.48
CA THR A 102 30.97 0.02 -14.38
C THR A 102 30.90 -1.50 -14.14
N SER A 103 31.51 -1.99 -13.04
CA SER A 103 31.75 -3.41 -12.83
C SER A 103 30.51 -4.22 -12.45
N LYS A 104 30.37 -5.40 -13.04
CA LYS A 104 29.46 -6.47 -12.59
C LYS A 104 30.09 -7.22 -11.42
N ILE A 105 29.44 -7.24 -10.26
CA ILE A 105 29.90 -7.96 -9.06
C ILE A 105 29.17 -9.30 -9.00
N ASN A 106 29.88 -10.38 -9.24
CA ASN A 106 29.39 -11.74 -9.01
C ASN A 106 29.70 -12.07 -7.55
N GLY A 107 28.72 -12.16 -6.66
CA GLY A 107 28.98 -12.79 -5.36
C GLY A 107 28.96 -14.30 -5.51
N GLY A 108 29.73 -15.02 -4.71
CA GLY A 108 29.40 -16.37 -4.24
C GLY A 108 28.68 -16.25 -2.90
N ASN A 109 28.83 -17.22 -1.99
CA ASN A 109 28.16 -17.31 -0.67
C ASN A 109 28.34 -16.11 0.32
N HIS A 110 28.68 -14.89 -0.11
CA HIS A 110 28.97 -13.73 0.75
C HIS A 110 28.40 -12.40 0.19
N ASN A 111 28.24 -11.42 1.10
CA ASN A 111 27.65 -10.11 0.83
C ASN A 111 28.70 -9.11 0.31
N PRO A 112 28.73 -8.76 -0.99
CA PRO A 112 29.50 -7.61 -1.46
C PRO A 112 29.06 -6.34 -0.73
N ARG A 113 30.03 -5.56 -0.25
CA ARG A 113 29.80 -4.27 0.41
C ARG A 113 30.29 -3.11 -0.44
N LEU A 114 29.46 -2.09 -0.53
CA LEU A 114 29.82 -0.76 -1.01
C LEU A 114 29.86 0.24 0.15
N GLU A 115 30.94 0.98 0.30
CA GLU A 115 31.08 2.07 1.27
C GLU A 115 31.90 3.24 0.68
N LEU A 116 31.91 4.39 1.36
CA LEU A 116 32.78 5.50 0.96
C LEU A 116 34.17 5.36 1.58
N VAL A 117 35.20 5.86 0.88
CA VAL A 117 36.54 5.99 1.49
C VAL A 117 36.47 6.89 2.73
N PRO A 118 37.31 6.65 3.76
CA PRO A 118 37.35 7.51 4.94
C PRO A 118 37.55 8.99 4.57
N GLY A 119 36.69 9.86 5.10
CA GLY A 119 36.72 11.31 4.84
C GLY A 119 35.97 11.77 3.59
N ALA A 120 35.47 10.87 2.74
CA ALA A 120 34.58 11.27 1.65
C ALA A 120 33.18 11.62 2.16
N THR A 121 32.57 12.65 1.56
CA THR A 121 31.20 13.08 1.84
C THR A 121 30.21 12.56 0.79
N SER A 122 30.70 12.17 -0.38
CA SER A 122 29.85 11.64 -1.45
C SER A 122 30.57 10.60 -2.32
N GLY A 123 29.81 9.79 -3.04
CA GLY A 123 30.32 8.91 -4.09
C GLY A 123 29.20 8.47 -5.03
N GLU A 124 29.54 8.14 -6.27
CA GLU A 124 28.61 7.60 -7.27
C GLU A 124 29.04 6.21 -7.74
N PHE A 125 28.07 5.32 -7.91
CA PHE A 125 28.22 4.04 -8.57
C PHE A 125 27.27 3.98 -9.77
N SER A 126 27.82 4.00 -10.97
CA SER A 126 27.07 4.02 -12.23
C SER A 126 27.00 2.67 -12.95
N GLY A 127 27.61 1.62 -12.39
CA GLY A 127 27.73 0.30 -13.00
C GLY A 127 26.51 -0.58 -12.80
N GLN A 128 26.43 -1.65 -13.57
CA GLN A 128 25.40 -2.66 -13.40
C GLN A 128 25.81 -3.65 -12.30
N ILE A 129 24.97 -3.81 -11.28
CA ILE A 129 25.09 -4.87 -10.27
C ILE A 129 24.23 -6.04 -10.77
N ILE A 130 24.74 -7.27 -10.71
CA ILE A 130 23.98 -8.47 -11.09
C ILE A 130 23.90 -9.39 -9.87
N ALA A 131 22.69 -9.63 -9.39
CA ALA A 131 22.41 -10.55 -8.31
C ALA A 131 22.54 -11.99 -8.82
N GLN A 132 23.26 -12.86 -8.11
CA GLN A 132 23.40 -14.28 -8.50
C GLN A 132 22.79 -15.21 -7.45
N ARG A 133 22.07 -16.23 -7.94
CA ARG A 133 21.23 -17.17 -7.18
C ARG A 133 21.91 -18.01 -6.08
N ASN A 134 23.24 -17.99 -5.98
CA ASN A 134 24.00 -18.79 -5.02
C ASN A 134 24.56 -17.95 -3.86
N ASN A 135 24.06 -16.71 -3.71
CA ASN A 135 24.57 -15.78 -2.71
C ASN A 135 23.60 -15.73 -1.55
N ASP A 136 24.03 -16.27 -0.41
CA ASP A 136 23.24 -16.31 0.81
C ASP A 136 23.01 -14.93 1.44
N GLY A 137 23.51 -13.83 0.86
CA GLY A 137 23.13 -12.52 1.36
C GLY A 137 23.26 -11.32 0.43
N ALA A 138 22.59 -10.27 0.89
CA ALA A 138 22.28 -9.06 0.16
C ALA A 138 23.53 -8.25 -0.21
N PHE A 139 23.40 -7.44 -1.26
CA PHE A 139 24.36 -6.35 -1.54
C PHE A 139 24.27 -5.33 -0.39
N ASP A 140 25.33 -5.19 0.40
CA ASP A 140 25.41 -4.28 1.56
C ASP A 140 25.90 -2.91 1.09
N VAL A 141 25.17 -1.84 1.36
CA VAL A 141 25.59 -0.47 1.10
C VAL A 141 25.65 0.27 2.42
N ARG A 142 26.85 0.68 2.85
CA ARG A 142 27.05 1.43 4.08
C ARG A 142 27.36 2.88 3.77
N VAL A 143 26.49 3.76 4.27
CA VAL A 143 26.62 5.20 4.10
C VAL A 143 26.64 5.85 5.47
N GLY A 144 27.77 6.46 5.86
CA GLY A 144 27.96 7.09 7.15
C GLY A 144 27.18 8.40 7.31
N THR A 145 27.13 8.92 8.54
CA THR A 145 26.44 10.17 8.86
C THR A 145 26.95 11.33 8.00
N GLY A 146 26.03 12.11 7.41
CA GLY A 146 26.37 13.24 6.53
C GLY A 146 26.93 12.83 5.16
N GLN A 147 27.01 11.52 4.86
CA GLN A 147 27.46 11.03 3.57
C GLN A 147 26.28 10.74 2.63
N THR A 148 26.55 10.83 1.32
CA THR A 148 25.61 10.46 0.25
C THR A 148 26.25 9.49 -0.73
N VAL A 149 25.60 8.36 -1.02
CA VAL A 149 25.97 7.47 -2.12
C VAL A 149 24.88 7.51 -3.19
N LEU A 150 25.24 7.80 -4.43
CA LEU A 150 24.37 7.74 -5.60
C LEU A 150 24.58 6.41 -6.34
N LEU A 151 23.53 5.61 -6.47
CA LEU A 151 23.48 4.43 -7.35
C LEU A 151 22.74 4.81 -8.63
N SER A 152 23.48 5.15 -9.67
CA SER A 152 22.95 5.48 -10.99
C SER A 152 22.83 4.29 -11.94
N GLY A 153 23.60 3.23 -11.67
CA GLY A 153 23.46 1.98 -12.40
C GLY A 153 22.36 1.06 -11.85
N ASN A 154 22.03 0.03 -12.63
CA ASN A 154 20.94 -0.90 -12.34
C ASN A 154 21.43 -2.05 -11.44
N TYR A 155 20.62 -2.45 -10.44
CA TYR A 155 20.79 -3.71 -9.72
C TYR A 155 19.80 -4.76 -10.25
N VAL A 156 20.31 -5.67 -11.08
CA VAL A 156 19.53 -6.61 -11.89
C VAL A 156 19.52 -8.00 -11.26
N GLY A 157 18.33 -8.58 -11.10
CA GLY A 157 18.16 -10.01 -10.77
C GLY A 157 18.20 -10.89 -12.03
N GLU A 158 18.74 -12.10 -11.93
CA GLU A 158 18.82 -13.07 -13.02
C GLU A 158 17.55 -13.96 -13.07
N PRO A 159 16.90 -14.13 -14.23
CA PRO A 159 15.77 -15.05 -14.36
C PRO A 159 16.16 -16.53 -14.13
N PRO A 160 15.24 -17.40 -13.64
CA PRO A 160 13.86 -17.12 -13.22
C PRO A 160 13.78 -16.54 -11.79
N ALA A 161 12.77 -15.70 -11.55
CA ALA A 161 12.57 -15.02 -10.27
C ALA A 161 12.38 -16.01 -9.10
N GLY A 162 13.25 -15.96 -8.10
CA GLY A 162 13.12 -16.84 -6.92
C GLY A 162 14.18 -16.66 -5.83
N ASP A 163 15.46 -16.53 -6.20
CA ASP A 163 16.58 -16.74 -5.24
C ASP A 163 17.71 -15.70 -5.32
N ASP A 164 17.50 -14.55 -5.98
CA ASP A 164 18.57 -13.55 -6.10
C ASP A 164 18.73 -12.73 -4.81
N PRO A 165 19.96 -12.32 -4.42
CA PRO A 165 20.19 -11.52 -3.23
C PRO A 165 19.49 -10.16 -3.25
N GLY A 166 19.18 -9.66 -2.05
CA GLY A 166 18.53 -8.37 -1.84
C GLY A 166 19.51 -7.20 -1.81
N LEU A 167 19.03 -6.08 -1.26
CA LEU A 167 19.82 -4.89 -0.94
C LEU A 167 19.70 -4.63 0.57
N ASP A 168 20.83 -4.53 1.27
CA ASP A 168 20.88 -4.12 2.67
C ASP A 168 21.53 -2.74 2.76
N LYS A 169 20.80 -1.73 3.25
CA LYS A 169 21.32 -0.38 3.48
C LYS A 169 21.65 -0.18 4.95
N GLY A 170 22.94 -0.01 5.26
CA GLY A 170 23.46 0.34 6.59
C GLY A 170 23.96 1.79 6.70
N GLY A 171 24.24 2.21 7.95
CA GLY A 171 24.71 3.56 8.30
C GLY A 171 23.66 4.67 8.15
N ASP A 172 23.89 5.80 8.80
CA ASP A 172 22.89 6.88 8.96
C ASP A 172 22.74 7.80 7.74
N GLY A 173 23.63 7.69 6.76
CA GLY A 173 23.63 8.55 5.57
C GLY A 173 22.58 8.19 4.53
N LEU A 174 22.65 8.91 3.40
CA LEU A 174 21.70 8.86 2.31
C LEU A 174 22.19 7.96 1.17
N LEU A 175 21.38 6.96 0.81
CA LEU A 175 21.53 6.21 -0.43
C LEU A 175 20.50 6.71 -1.44
N VAL A 176 20.93 7.29 -2.56
CA VAL A 176 20.06 7.70 -3.66
C VAL A 176 20.13 6.66 -4.76
N MET A 177 18.99 6.12 -5.19
CA MET A 177 18.90 5.14 -6.27
C MET A 177 18.15 5.73 -7.46
N ILE A 178 18.82 5.90 -8.58
CA ILE A 178 18.23 6.39 -9.84
C ILE A 178 18.29 5.35 -10.99
N GLY A 179 18.93 4.19 -10.74
CA GLY A 179 18.90 3.04 -11.64
C GLY A 179 17.62 2.21 -11.55
N ASN A 180 17.30 1.47 -12.61
CA ASN A 180 16.17 0.55 -12.67
C ASN A 180 16.58 -0.80 -12.07
N ASN A 181 16.03 -1.13 -10.91
CA ASN A 181 16.40 -2.30 -10.14
C ASN A 181 15.37 -3.43 -10.31
N THR A 182 15.85 -4.66 -10.50
CA THR A 182 15.00 -5.84 -10.76
C THR A 182 15.31 -7.06 -9.88
N TYR A 183 16.23 -6.95 -8.91
CA TYR A 183 16.48 -7.99 -7.91
C TYR A 183 15.20 -8.42 -7.19
N SER A 184 15.11 -9.70 -6.85
CA SER A 184 13.85 -10.32 -6.40
C SER A 184 13.70 -10.41 -4.88
N SER A 185 14.80 -10.52 -4.13
CA SER A 185 14.78 -10.49 -2.66
C SER A 185 14.51 -9.10 -2.09
N ARG A 186 14.39 -9.03 -0.76
CA ARG A 186 14.03 -7.81 -0.03
C ARG A 186 15.02 -6.67 -0.20
N THR A 187 14.53 -5.44 -0.02
CA THR A 187 15.33 -4.28 0.36
C THR A 187 15.24 -4.10 1.86
N GLN A 188 16.32 -4.28 2.61
CA GLN A 188 16.37 -3.98 4.04
C GLN A 188 17.04 -2.62 4.25
N ILE A 189 16.37 -1.71 4.94
CA ILE A 189 16.95 -0.44 5.36
C ILE A 189 17.16 -0.53 6.86
N GLN A 190 18.42 -0.69 7.25
CA GLN A 190 18.79 -0.86 8.65
C GLN A 190 18.88 0.49 9.36
N ASN A 191 19.46 1.50 8.70
CA ASN A 191 19.65 2.85 9.23
C ASN A 191 19.64 3.88 8.08
N GLY A 192 19.51 5.16 8.43
CA GLY A 192 19.60 6.29 7.51
C GLY A 192 18.46 6.33 6.49
N THR A 193 18.76 6.78 5.28
CA THR A 193 17.75 7.02 4.23
C THR A 193 18.07 6.26 2.95
N VAL A 194 17.06 5.63 2.35
CA VAL A 194 17.07 5.29 0.92
C VAL A 194 16.13 6.25 0.21
N GLN A 195 16.60 6.91 -0.83
CA GLN A 195 15.80 7.72 -1.73
C GLN A 195 15.71 7.07 -3.11
N ILE A 196 14.51 6.92 -3.64
CA ILE A 196 14.27 6.50 -5.02
C ILE A 196 14.00 7.73 -5.87
N GLY A 197 14.77 7.88 -6.94
CA GLY A 197 14.77 9.09 -7.77
C GLY A 197 15.54 10.25 -7.13
N ASN A 198 15.79 11.28 -7.92
CA ASN A 198 16.42 12.52 -7.46
C ASN A 198 16.09 13.65 -8.45
N GLU A 199 16.09 14.89 -7.96
CA GLU A 199 16.15 16.10 -8.79
C GLU A 199 17.59 16.30 -9.31
N ILE A 200 18.13 15.34 -10.07
CA ILE A 200 19.30 15.65 -10.90
C ILE A 200 18.74 16.22 -12.19
N GLY A 201 19.16 17.44 -12.52
CA GLY A 201 18.64 18.24 -13.62
C GLY A 201 18.34 17.45 -14.91
N ASN A 202 17.40 17.99 -15.68
CA ASN A 202 16.81 17.47 -16.94
C ASN A 202 15.44 16.77 -16.80
N GLY A 203 14.75 16.91 -15.67
CA GLY A 203 13.31 16.59 -15.56
C GLY A 203 12.96 15.12 -15.78
N ARG A 204 13.93 14.19 -15.70
CA ARG A 204 13.71 12.76 -15.82
C ARG A 204 14.07 12.06 -14.53
N TYR A 205 13.07 11.86 -13.68
CA TYR A 205 13.20 10.99 -12.53
C TYR A 205 13.29 9.54 -13.05
N THR A 206 14.41 8.85 -12.84
CA THR A 206 14.61 7.38 -13.00
C THR A 206 14.92 6.75 -11.63
N GLY A 207 14.81 5.43 -11.48
CA GLY A 207 14.93 4.78 -10.17
C GLY A 207 13.74 3.88 -9.84
N SER A 208 14.02 2.69 -9.35
CA SER A 208 13.01 1.80 -8.76
C SER A 208 13.55 1.09 -7.54
N LEU A 209 12.66 0.66 -6.64
CA LEU A 209 12.94 -0.45 -5.74
C LEU A 209 13.14 -1.75 -6.56
N GLY A 210 13.70 -2.78 -5.93
CA GLY A 210 13.61 -4.15 -6.44
C GLY A 210 12.17 -4.69 -6.40
N ARG A 211 11.99 -5.98 -6.68
CA ARG A 211 10.67 -6.64 -6.71
C ARG A 211 10.22 -7.18 -5.34
N GLY A 212 11.16 -7.43 -4.43
CA GLY A 212 10.88 -8.00 -3.10
C GLY A 212 10.34 -6.99 -2.09
N ALA A 213 9.99 -7.46 -0.89
CA ALA A 213 9.50 -6.58 0.19
C ALA A 213 10.54 -5.51 0.59
N VAL A 214 10.08 -4.40 1.16
CA VAL A 214 10.94 -3.42 1.83
C VAL A 214 10.78 -3.57 3.35
N GLN A 215 11.89 -3.69 4.07
CA GLN A 215 11.88 -3.87 5.52
C GLN A 215 12.67 -2.75 6.20
N PHE A 216 12.00 -2.04 7.10
CA PHE A 216 12.59 -0.97 7.89
C PHE A 216 13.08 -1.48 9.25
N GLN A 217 14.19 -0.92 9.72
CA GLN A 217 14.69 -1.05 11.09
C GLN A 217 15.07 0.34 11.63
N ASN A 218 15.43 0.43 12.92
CA ASN A 218 16.03 1.59 13.60
C ASN A 218 15.50 2.96 13.16
N ASN A 219 14.19 3.09 12.93
CA ASN A 219 13.54 4.33 12.49
C ASN A 219 14.12 4.93 11.20
N CYS A 220 14.58 4.09 10.27
CA CYS A 220 15.11 4.51 8.98
C CYS A 220 14.04 5.19 8.10
N HIS A 221 14.47 5.73 6.95
CA HIS A 221 13.60 6.46 6.03
C HIS A 221 13.64 5.87 4.62
N LEU A 222 12.47 5.73 4.00
CA LEU A 222 12.33 5.56 2.56
C LEU A 222 11.71 6.84 1.98
N VAL A 223 12.41 7.47 1.06
CA VAL A 223 11.96 8.66 0.32
C VAL A 223 11.66 8.26 -1.12
N LEU A 224 10.45 8.55 -1.60
CA LEU A 224 10.07 8.38 -3.00
C LEU A 224 10.01 9.76 -3.64
N ASN A 225 11.02 10.08 -4.43
CA ASN A 225 11.20 11.37 -5.09
C ASN A 225 11.08 11.22 -6.62
N ARG A 226 9.82 11.12 -7.09
CA ARG A 226 9.45 10.73 -8.45
C ARG A 226 8.36 11.64 -9.01
N ASP A 227 8.65 12.46 -10.02
CA ASP A 227 7.61 13.30 -10.67
C ASP A 227 6.97 12.62 -11.89
N ASN A 228 6.83 11.30 -11.82
CA ASN A 228 6.02 10.53 -12.74
C ASN A 228 5.24 9.49 -11.95
N ILE A 229 4.24 8.88 -12.59
CA ILE A 229 3.51 7.75 -12.00
C ILE A 229 4.50 6.64 -11.61
N TYR A 230 4.57 6.35 -10.31
CA TYR A 230 5.38 5.27 -9.75
C TYR A 230 4.50 4.31 -8.95
N VAL A 231 4.37 3.07 -9.44
CA VAL A 231 3.64 2.01 -8.75
C VAL A 231 4.59 1.24 -7.85
N VAL A 232 4.24 1.13 -6.58
CA VAL A 232 4.98 0.41 -5.55
C VAL A 232 4.19 -0.85 -5.16
N PRO A 233 4.50 -1.99 -5.78
CA PRO A 233 3.88 -3.27 -5.45
C PRO A 233 4.46 -3.92 -4.19
N ASN A 234 5.59 -3.40 -3.71
CA ASN A 234 6.34 -3.95 -2.59
C ASN A 234 5.50 -3.87 -1.29
N ALA A 235 5.49 -4.94 -0.51
CA ALA A 235 5.06 -4.87 0.88
C ALA A 235 6.13 -4.14 1.69
N ILE A 236 5.75 -3.09 2.41
CA ILE A 236 6.65 -2.28 3.25
C ILE A 236 6.31 -2.55 4.73
N SER A 237 7.29 -2.94 5.54
CA SER A 237 7.09 -3.28 6.96
C SER A 237 8.21 -2.75 7.85
N GLY A 238 8.04 -2.85 9.18
CA GLY A 238 9.05 -2.43 10.16
C GLY A 238 8.79 -1.06 10.77
N ASN A 239 9.81 -0.45 11.40
CA ASN A 239 9.65 0.78 12.20
C ASN A 239 10.16 2.08 11.56
N GLY A 240 10.22 2.14 10.23
CA GLY A 240 10.70 3.32 9.50
C GLY A 240 9.61 4.23 8.97
N ASN A 241 10.02 5.39 8.49
CA ASN A 241 9.17 6.42 7.91
C ASN A 241 9.15 6.35 6.38
N LEU A 242 8.02 6.72 5.80
CA LEU A 242 7.80 6.78 4.36
C LEU A 242 7.54 8.24 3.96
N THR A 243 8.31 8.80 3.03
CA THR A 243 8.18 10.20 2.58
C THR A 243 8.02 10.31 1.07
N MET A 244 6.94 10.96 0.60
CA MET A 244 6.65 11.19 -0.82
C MET A 244 7.01 12.62 -1.15
N ASN A 245 8.02 12.82 -1.98
CA ASN A 245 8.44 14.13 -2.46
C ASN A 245 8.02 14.41 -3.91
N GLY A 246 7.71 13.35 -4.67
CA GLY A 246 7.34 13.48 -6.07
C GLY A 246 6.03 14.25 -6.31
N THR A 247 5.96 15.03 -7.39
CA THR A 247 4.81 15.89 -7.71
C THR A 247 3.67 15.17 -8.43
N ASP A 248 3.88 13.94 -8.90
CA ASP A 248 2.89 13.14 -9.62
C ASP A 248 2.30 12.04 -8.71
N PHE A 249 1.83 10.91 -9.27
CA PHE A 249 1.29 9.79 -8.51
C PHE A 249 2.37 8.85 -7.98
N THR A 250 2.37 8.64 -6.66
CA THR A 250 2.92 7.41 -6.06
C THR A 250 1.75 6.49 -5.71
N ILE A 251 1.72 5.27 -6.25
CA ILE A 251 0.61 4.34 -6.10
C ILE A 251 1.05 3.12 -5.30
N LEU A 252 0.53 2.97 -4.07
CA LEU A 252 0.80 1.79 -3.23
C LEU A 252 -0.21 0.67 -3.55
N THR A 253 0.27 -0.43 -4.11
CA THR A 253 -0.53 -1.64 -4.36
C THR A 253 -0.12 -2.82 -3.46
N GLY A 254 1.02 -2.72 -2.79
CA GLY A 254 1.48 -3.66 -1.77
C GLY A 254 0.72 -3.55 -0.44
N GLY A 255 0.75 -4.64 0.35
CA GLY A 255 0.24 -4.67 1.72
C GLY A 255 1.30 -4.16 2.69
N ASN A 256 1.08 -2.97 3.24
CA ASN A 256 2.03 -2.28 4.10
C ASN A 256 1.65 -2.44 5.58
N SER A 257 2.67 -2.58 6.44
CA SER A 257 2.54 -2.78 7.89
C SER A 257 3.60 -2.02 8.71
N PHE A 258 4.30 -1.07 8.10
CA PHE A 258 5.23 -0.21 8.81
C PHE A 258 4.49 0.74 9.77
N ASN A 259 5.08 1.02 10.94
CA ASN A 259 4.44 1.82 11.99
C ASN A 259 4.94 3.27 12.09
N GLY A 260 5.96 3.64 11.32
CA GLY A 260 6.42 5.02 11.22
C GLY A 260 5.47 5.90 10.42
N THR A 261 5.79 7.19 10.38
CA THR A 261 4.94 8.22 9.76
C THR A 261 5.00 8.12 8.24
N THR A 262 3.85 8.26 7.59
CA THR A 262 3.78 8.55 6.15
C THR A 262 3.66 10.05 5.94
N THR A 263 4.63 10.68 5.28
CA THR A 263 4.62 12.12 4.96
C THR A 263 4.46 12.32 3.47
N ILE A 264 3.46 13.11 3.06
CA ILE A 264 3.19 13.44 1.66
C ILE A 264 3.51 14.92 1.46
N ASN A 265 4.69 15.22 0.92
CA ASN A 265 5.16 16.58 0.71
C ASN A 265 4.55 17.24 -0.54
N ALA A 266 4.38 16.45 -1.61
CA ALA A 266 3.82 16.92 -2.88
C ALA A 266 3.06 15.78 -3.59
N GLY A 267 2.37 16.14 -4.68
CA GLY A 267 1.73 15.18 -5.58
C GLY A 267 0.56 14.42 -4.94
N THR A 268 0.35 13.19 -5.41
CA THR A 268 -0.72 12.32 -4.89
C THR A 268 -0.16 10.97 -4.45
N LEU A 269 -0.35 10.65 -3.17
CA LEU A 269 -0.23 9.27 -2.69
C LEU A 269 -1.56 8.56 -2.91
N GLN A 270 -1.60 7.56 -3.80
CA GLN A 270 -2.78 6.75 -4.07
C GLN A 270 -2.66 5.37 -3.43
N ILE A 271 -3.69 4.95 -2.71
CA ILE A 271 -3.80 3.62 -2.11
C ILE A 271 -4.71 2.75 -2.99
N GLY A 272 -4.12 1.70 -3.58
CA GLY A 272 -4.75 0.86 -4.58
C GLY A 272 -4.73 1.46 -5.98
N ASN A 273 -5.06 0.62 -6.96
CA ASN A 273 -5.14 1.00 -8.37
C ASN A 273 -6.39 0.40 -9.03
N SER A 274 -7.57 0.73 -8.50
CA SER A 274 -8.86 0.16 -8.91
C SER A 274 -8.92 -1.36 -8.75
N GLY A 275 -8.19 -1.91 -7.77
CA GLY A 275 -8.15 -3.32 -7.42
C GLY A 275 -8.49 -3.57 -5.95
N THR A 276 -8.27 -4.82 -5.50
CA THR A 276 -8.53 -5.29 -4.13
C THR A 276 -7.30 -5.30 -3.21
N THR A 277 -6.17 -4.73 -3.64
CA THR A 277 -4.92 -4.61 -2.85
C THR A 277 -4.47 -3.16 -2.67
N GLY A 278 -3.49 -2.96 -1.79
CA GLY A 278 -2.94 -1.66 -1.39
C GLY A 278 -3.44 -1.22 -0.02
N THR A 279 -2.51 -0.86 0.87
CA THR A 279 -2.79 -0.27 2.20
C THR A 279 -1.79 0.83 2.53
N LEU A 280 -2.13 1.69 3.49
CA LEU A 280 -1.14 2.50 4.21
C LEU A 280 -0.37 1.62 5.21
N GLY A 281 0.68 2.18 5.84
CA GLY A 281 1.21 1.64 7.09
C GLY A 281 0.21 1.79 8.25
N THR A 282 0.63 1.48 9.47
CA THR A 282 -0.18 1.62 10.70
C THR A 282 0.07 2.94 11.45
N GLY A 283 1.14 3.66 11.12
CA GLY A 283 1.49 4.94 11.73
C GLY A 283 0.67 6.14 11.22
N PRO A 284 0.89 7.35 11.76
CA PRO A 284 0.16 8.54 11.33
C PRO A 284 0.49 8.94 9.89
N VAL A 285 -0.41 9.72 9.28
CA VAL A 285 -0.23 10.30 7.94
C VAL A 285 -0.25 11.83 8.03
N VAL A 286 0.75 12.47 7.46
CA VAL A 286 0.85 13.93 7.34
C VAL A 286 0.77 14.32 5.87
N ILE A 287 -0.22 15.12 5.50
CA ILE A 287 -0.44 15.60 4.13
C ILE A 287 -0.11 17.09 4.08
N ASN A 288 0.99 17.46 3.44
CA ASN A 288 1.41 18.86 3.34
C ASN A 288 0.62 19.63 2.26
N ASN A 289 0.90 20.92 2.17
CA ASN A 289 0.12 21.81 1.32
C ASN A 289 0.22 21.40 -0.15
N ASN A 290 -0.90 21.47 -0.88
CA ASN A 290 -1.01 21.02 -2.28
C ASN A 290 -0.75 19.51 -2.53
N ALA A 291 -0.59 18.70 -1.47
CA ALA A 291 -0.54 17.24 -1.61
C ALA A 291 -1.93 16.61 -1.41
N THR A 292 -2.11 15.41 -1.96
CA THR A 292 -3.37 14.64 -1.85
C THR A 292 -3.11 13.21 -1.38
N LEU A 293 -3.89 12.75 -0.41
CA LEU A 293 -4.07 11.32 -0.13
C LEU A 293 -5.33 10.82 -0.85
N ARG A 294 -5.18 9.84 -1.72
CA ARG A 294 -6.27 9.28 -2.53
C ARG A 294 -6.47 7.79 -2.25
N PHE A 295 -7.72 7.36 -2.09
CA PHE A 295 -8.09 5.96 -1.99
C PHE A 295 -8.75 5.49 -3.28
N ASN A 296 -8.23 4.43 -3.90
CA ASN A 296 -8.76 3.84 -5.14
C ASN A 296 -8.84 2.31 -5.05
N ARG A 297 -9.79 1.84 -4.21
CA ARG A 297 -10.04 0.42 -3.89
C ARG A 297 -11.44 0.00 -4.34
N THR A 298 -11.61 -1.26 -4.72
CA THR A 298 -12.92 -1.80 -5.15
C THR A 298 -13.68 -2.51 -4.04
N ASN A 299 -12.98 -3.02 -3.01
CA ASN A 299 -13.56 -3.60 -1.80
C ASN A 299 -13.50 -2.61 -0.63
N THR A 300 -13.93 -3.06 0.54
CA THR A 300 -13.80 -2.27 1.77
C THR A 300 -12.34 -2.12 2.18
N LEU A 301 -11.91 -0.87 2.39
CA LEU A 301 -10.62 -0.50 2.97
C LEU A 301 -10.84 0.12 4.36
N GLN A 302 -10.18 -0.43 5.37
CA GLN A 302 -10.11 0.15 6.71
C GLN A 302 -8.89 1.06 6.82
N VAL A 303 -9.09 2.30 7.28
CA VAL A 303 -8.04 3.29 7.51
C VAL A 303 -8.13 3.76 8.96
N ASN A 304 -7.30 3.18 9.82
CA ASN A 304 -7.25 3.50 11.25
C ASN A 304 -6.25 4.63 11.55
N ASN A 305 -5.53 5.13 10.54
CA ASN A 305 -4.49 6.13 10.69
C ASN A 305 -5.09 7.49 11.08
N ASP A 306 -4.41 8.18 11.99
CA ASP A 306 -4.63 9.62 12.20
C ASP A 306 -4.01 10.39 11.02
N ILE A 307 -4.83 11.19 10.34
CA ILE A 307 -4.46 11.98 9.16
C ILE A 307 -4.49 13.46 9.53
N SER A 308 -3.40 14.17 9.24
CA SER A 308 -3.20 15.57 9.61
C SER A 308 -2.57 16.38 8.47
N GLY A 309 -2.48 17.70 8.66
CA GLY A 309 -1.85 18.63 7.73
C GLY A 309 -2.81 19.33 6.77
N PRO A 310 -2.34 20.30 5.96
CA PRO A 310 -3.19 21.12 5.12
C PRO A 310 -3.64 20.49 3.79
N GLY A 311 -3.12 19.31 3.45
CA GLY A 311 -3.44 18.64 2.19
C GLY A 311 -4.82 18.01 2.14
N GLN A 312 -5.17 17.46 0.97
CA GLN A 312 -6.53 16.99 0.64
C GLN A 312 -6.68 15.48 0.78
N VAL A 313 -7.92 15.04 1.01
CA VAL A 313 -8.30 13.62 0.98
C VAL A 313 -9.31 13.37 -0.14
N ALA A 314 -9.10 12.31 -0.93
CA ALA A 314 -10.00 11.95 -2.02
C ALA A 314 -10.37 10.46 -2.01
N ASN A 315 -11.65 10.15 -2.11
CA ASN A 315 -12.13 8.79 -2.38
C ASN A 315 -12.47 8.65 -3.87
N ASN A 316 -11.72 7.81 -4.58
CA ASN A 316 -11.86 7.57 -6.02
C ASN A 316 -12.19 6.11 -6.35
N GLY A 317 -12.15 5.21 -5.36
CA GLY A 317 -12.52 3.82 -5.53
C GLY A 317 -14.04 3.62 -5.52
N VAL A 318 -14.52 2.59 -6.21
CA VAL A 318 -15.94 2.20 -6.20
C VAL A 318 -16.34 1.43 -4.93
N GLY A 319 -15.37 1.00 -4.13
CA GLY A 319 -15.59 0.30 -2.87
C GLY A 319 -15.99 1.23 -1.71
N ILE A 320 -15.79 0.72 -0.50
CA ILE A 320 -16.06 1.44 0.75
C ILE A 320 -14.72 1.82 1.39
N THR A 321 -14.50 3.09 1.71
CA THR A 321 -13.36 3.53 2.52
C THR A 321 -13.86 3.92 3.90
N ASN A 322 -13.40 3.23 4.95
CA ASN A 322 -13.72 3.55 6.34
C ASN A 322 -12.57 4.37 6.94
N LEU A 323 -12.80 5.66 7.19
CA LEU A 323 -11.89 6.51 7.96
C LEU A 323 -12.26 6.42 9.44
N ALA A 324 -11.43 5.73 10.22
CA ALA A 324 -11.66 5.46 11.64
C ALA A 324 -10.70 6.21 12.58
N GLY A 325 -9.65 6.84 12.05
CA GLY A 325 -8.70 7.64 12.84
C GLY A 325 -9.27 8.99 13.31
N ASN A 326 -8.52 9.65 14.18
CA ASN A 326 -8.80 11.00 14.67
C ASN A 326 -8.16 12.01 13.73
N ASN A 327 -8.93 12.50 12.78
CA ASN A 327 -8.41 13.27 11.66
C ASN A 327 -8.48 14.77 11.92
N THR A 328 -7.40 15.48 11.58
CA THR A 328 -7.18 16.91 11.87
C THR A 328 -6.74 17.70 10.63
N TYR A 329 -6.79 17.09 9.44
CA TYR A 329 -6.37 17.77 8.22
C TYR A 329 -7.34 18.91 7.85
N SER A 330 -6.81 19.97 7.23
CA SER A 330 -7.59 21.17 6.89
C SER A 330 -7.94 21.28 5.40
N GLY A 331 -7.39 20.42 4.55
CA GLY A 331 -7.75 20.38 3.13
C GLY A 331 -9.06 19.63 2.87
N ASN A 332 -9.66 19.87 1.71
CA ASN A 332 -10.98 19.34 1.37
C ASN A 332 -11.00 17.79 1.35
N THR A 333 -12.16 17.23 1.71
CA THR A 333 -12.48 15.82 1.48
C THR A 333 -13.42 15.70 0.30
N THR A 334 -12.98 15.05 -0.79
CA THR A 334 -13.82 14.83 -1.96
C THR A 334 -14.14 13.36 -2.15
N VAL A 335 -15.43 13.01 -2.16
CA VAL A 335 -15.92 11.67 -2.51
C VAL A 335 -16.32 11.68 -3.98
N ASN A 336 -15.43 11.18 -4.85
CA ASN A 336 -15.64 11.14 -6.29
C ASN A 336 -16.49 9.92 -6.70
N PHE A 337 -16.23 8.76 -6.09
CA PHE A 337 -16.90 7.48 -6.36
C PHE A 337 -17.05 6.68 -5.06
N GLY A 338 -17.82 5.59 -5.12
CA GLY A 338 -17.98 4.64 -4.01
C GLY A 338 -18.59 5.27 -2.76
N THR A 339 -18.32 4.66 -1.60
CA THR A 339 -18.80 5.16 -0.30
C THR A 339 -17.62 5.53 0.59
N LEU A 340 -17.60 6.77 1.11
CA LEU A 340 -16.73 7.15 2.21
C LEU A 340 -17.53 7.04 3.52
N ARG A 341 -17.01 6.28 4.48
CA ARG A 341 -17.59 6.17 5.82
C ARG A 341 -16.68 6.86 6.83
N ILE A 342 -17.23 7.81 7.56
CA ILE A 342 -16.56 8.48 8.69
C ILE A 342 -16.98 7.74 9.95
N ASN A 343 -16.06 6.97 10.51
CA ASN A 343 -16.26 6.19 11.73
C ASN A 343 -15.37 6.67 12.90
N GLY A 344 -14.44 7.59 12.62
CA GLY A 344 -13.57 8.23 13.61
C GLY A 344 -14.05 9.63 14.01
N ASN A 345 -13.21 10.34 14.76
CA ASN A 345 -13.45 11.73 15.13
C ASN A 345 -12.77 12.68 14.14
N HIS A 346 -13.55 13.45 13.37
CA HIS A 346 -13.06 14.49 12.47
C HIS A 346 -13.55 15.88 12.89
N SER A 347 -13.89 16.11 14.17
CA SER A 347 -14.32 17.44 14.66
C SER A 347 -13.24 18.51 14.46
N ALA A 348 -11.98 18.13 14.50
CA ALA A 348 -10.83 19.00 14.25
C ALA A 348 -10.41 19.07 12.77
N ALA A 349 -11.03 18.28 11.87
CA ALA A 349 -10.79 18.41 10.43
C ALA A 349 -11.65 19.55 9.87
N THR A 350 -11.01 20.63 9.41
CA THR A 350 -11.70 21.86 9.02
C THR A 350 -12.02 21.94 7.53
N GLY A 351 -11.43 21.07 6.71
CA GLY A 351 -11.66 21.07 5.26
C GLY A 351 -13.07 20.60 4.90
N PRO A 352 -13.81 21.29 4.01
CA PRO A 352 -15.17 20.92 3.66
C PRO A 352 -15.25 19.54 3.01
N VAL A 353 -16.34 18.83 3.28
CA VAL A 353 -16.66 17.53 2.68
C VAL A 353 -17.58 17.74 1.48
N LEU A 354 -17.23 17.13 0.36
CA LEU A 354 -17.97 17.22 -0.89
C LEU A 354 -18.22 15.83 -1.48
N VAL A 355 -19.49 15.45 -1.55
CA VAL A 355 -19.93 14.18 -2.16
C VAL A 355 -20.42 14.45 -3.58
N LYS A 356 -19.76 13.84 -4.57
CA LYS A 356 -20.14 13.97 -5.98
C LYS A 356 -21.33 13.08 -6.35
N VAL A 357 -21.88 13.32 -7.55
CA VAL A 357 -22.93 12.48 -8.15
C VAL A 357 -22.52 11.01 -8.16
N GLY A 358 -23.42 10.12 -7.74
CA GLY A 358 -23.19 8.67 -7.71
C GLY A 358 -22.25 8.17 -6.61
N ALA A 359 -21.64 9.06 -5.82
CA ALA A 359 -20.87 8.70 -4.63
C ALA A 359 -21.73 8.80 -3.37
N ALA A 360 -21.29 8.20 -2.25
CA ALA A 360 -22.02 8.23 -0.99
C ALA A 360 -21.14 8.57 0.21
N LEU A 361 -21.75 9.20 1.22
CA LEU A 361 -21.17 9.44 2.54
C LEU A 361 -21.97 8.71 3.62
N GLY A 362 -21.29 8.21 4.66
CA GLY A 362 -21.92 7.48 5.74
C GLY A 362 -21.05 7.36 6.98
N GLY A 363 -21.41 6.42 7.84
CA GLY A 363 -20.66 6.08 9.05
C GLY A 363 -21.31 6.59 10.34
N ASN A 364 -20.59 6.42 11.44
CA ASN A 364 -21.07 6.67 12.80
C ASN A 364 -20.17 7.63 13.60
N GLY A 365 -19.26 8.32 12.91
CA GLY A 365 -18.30 9.24 13.51
C GLY A 365 -18.79 10.68 13.60
N THR A 366 -17.85 11.61 13.60
CA THR A 366 -18.11 13.06 13.64
C THR A 366 -17.35 13.76 12.53
N ILE A 367 -17.98 14.73 11.87
CA ILE A 367 -17.38 15.65 10.89
C ILE A 367 -17.47 17.07 11.45
N GLY A 368 -16.33 17.74 11.63
CA GLY A 368 -16.28 19.12 12.13
C GLY A 368 -16.67 20.17 11.09
N SER A 369 -16.41 19.90 9.81
CA SER A 369 -16.56 20.85 8.71
C SER A 369 -17.93 20.79 8.02
N SER A 370 -18.19 21.78 7.16
CA SER A 370 -19.41 21.82 6.35
C SER A 370 -19.42 20.66 5.34
N THR A 371 -20.55 20.00 5.19
CA THR A 371 -20.73 18.88 4.25
C THR A 371 -21.73 19.24 3.16
N THR A 372 -21.37 19.01 1.90
CA THR A 372 -22.28 19.15 0.76
C THR A 372 -22.40 17.83 0.01
N VAL A 373 -23.63 17.36 -0.16
CA VAL A 373 -23.95 16.25 -1.06
C VAL A 373 -24.59 16.84 -2.31
N ARG A 374 -23.94 16.64 -3.46
CA ARG A 374 -24.45 17.16 -4.73
C ARG A 374 -25.76 16.49 -5.14
N ASN A 375 -26.44 17.09 -6.11
CA ASN A 375 -27.58 16.46 -6.77
C ASN A 375 -27.21 15.07 -7.28
N ASN A 376 -28.06 14.07 -6.98
CA ASN A 376 -27.81 12.64 -7.22
C ASN A 376 -26.56 12.06 -6.51
N GLY A 377 -26.01 12.77 -5.53
CA GLY A 377 -25.10 12.22 -4.53
C GLY A 377 -25.87 11.42 -3.48
N GLY A 378 -25.16 10.57 -2.74
CA GLY A 378 -25.73 9.58 -1.84
C GLY A 378 -25.38 9.78 -0.38
N LEU A 379 -26.22 9.24 0.48
CA LEU A 379 -25.94 8.92 1.86
C LEU A 379 -26.10 7.41 2.07
N SER A 380 -25.28 6.80 2.92
CA SER A 380 -25.28 5.35 3.15
C SER A 380 -25.09 5.01 4.62
N PHE A 381 -26.07 4.33 5.21
CA PHE A 381 -26.06 3.98 6.63
C PHE A 381 -26.32 2.48 6.84
N ASN A 382 -25.69 1.93 7.87
CA ASN A 382 -25.88 0.57 8.33
C ASN A 382 -26.75 0.57 9.59
N LEU A 383 -27.81 -0.22 9.58
CA LEU A 383 -28.57 -0.56 10.78
C LEU A 383 -28.15 -1.96 11.24
N SER A 384 -28.29 -2.25 12.52
CA SER A 384 -27.78 -3.46 13.15
C SER A 384 -28.80 -3.97 14.15
N THR A 385 -28.83 -5.28 14.40
CA THR A 385 -29.67 -5.84 15.46
C THR A 385 -29.34 -5.26 16.84
N ASN A 386 -28.12 -4.75 17.03
CA ASN A 386 -27.76 -3.93 18.18
C ASN A 386 -27.96 -2.44 17.84
N ALA A 387 -28.93 -1.79 18.49
CA ALA A 387 -29.22 -0.37 18.30
C ALA A 387 -28.00 0.54 18.56
N ALA A 388 -27.09 0.15 19.47
CA ALA A 388 -25.86 0.91 19.72
C ALA A 388 -24.83 0.82 18.58
N SER A 389 -25.02 -0.11 17.64
CA SER A 389 -24.18 -0.31 16.46
C SER A 389 -24.81 0.25 15.19
N HIS A 390 -25.95 0.93 15.30
CA HIS A 390 -26.49 1.71 14.19
C HIS A 390 -25.51 2.82 13.82
N ASP A 391 -25.41 3.07 12.52
CA ASP A 391 -24.74 4.27 12.10
C ASP A 391 -25.53 5.51 12.52
N SER A 392 -24.82 6.46 13.13
CA SER A 392 -25.33 7.78 13.45
C SER A 392 -24.22 8.81 13.24
N LEU A 393 -24.25 9.53 12.12
CA LEU A 393 -23.20 10.49 11.76
C LEU A 393 -23.50 11.87 12.34
N LEU A 394 -22.53 12.46 13.05
CA LEU A 394 -22.61 13.85 13.51
C LEU A 394 -21.89 14.78 12.52
N ILE A 395 -22.54 15.87 12.10
CA ILE A 395 -21.93 16.93 11.29
C ILE A 395 -22.07 18.27 12.00
N GLU A 396 -20.95 18.84 12.45
CA GLU A 396 -20.95 19.98 13.36
C GLU A 396 -21.21 21.32 12.65
N SER A 397 -20.57 21.55 11.50
CA SER A 397 -20.70 22.84 10.78
C SER A 397 -21.85 22.86 9.74
N GLY A 398 -22.68 21.82 9.70
CA GLY A 398 -23.88 21.77 8.88
C GLY A 398 -23.79 20.92 7.60
N LEU A 399 -24.96 20.52 7.12
CA LEU A 399 -25.18 19.67 5.95
C LEU A 399 -26.01 20.41 4.90
N THR A 400 -25.57 20.36 3.65
CA THR A 400 -26.37 20.76 2.48
C THR A 400 -26.60 19.55 1.58
N LEU A 401 -27.86 19.23 1.32
CA LEU A 401 -28.27 18.28 0.28
C LEU A 401 -28.76 19.08 -0.93
N GLU A 402 -28.01 19.04 -2.02
CA GLU A 402 -28.40 19.65 -3.28
C GLU A 402 -29.35 18.70 -4.03
N GLY A 403 -30.49 19.19 -4.49
CA GLY A 403 -31.41 18.45 -5.36
C GLY A 403 -31.88 17.08 -4.83
N ALA A 404 -32.01 16.11 -5.73
CA ALA A 404 -32.47 14.76 -5.46
C ALA A 404 -31.31 13.86 -5.00
N SER A 405 -30.91 13.99 -3.73
CA SER A 405 -29.97 13.05 -3.11
C SER A 405 -30.60 11.66 -2.93
N ASN A 406 -29.76 10.61 -2.88
CA ASN A 406 -30.17 9.22 -2.65
C ASN A 406 -29.81 8.79 -1.22
N LEU A 407 -30.62 7.92 -0.61
CA LEU A 407 -30.29 7.31 0.68
C LEU A 407 -30.29 5.78 0.55
N THR A 408 -29.18 5.16 0.93
CA THR A 408 -29.02 3.70 0.97
C THR A 408 -28.96 3.22 2.42
N ILE A 409 -29.73 2.18 2.73
CA ILE A 409 -29.72 1.51 4.02
C ILE A 409 -29.25 0.08 3.82
N THR A 410 -28.26 -0.31 4.60
CA THR A 410 -27.77 -1.70 4.70
C THR A 410 -28.03 -2.21 6.10
N THR A 411 -28.00 -3.53 6.29
CA THR A 411 -28.12 -4.11 7.64
C THR A 411 -26.98 -5.06 7.97
N SER A 412 -26.46 -5.00 9.19
CA SER A 412 -25.57 -5.99 9.78
C SER A 412 -26.40 -6.91 10.68
N GLY A 413 -26.84 -8.03 10.10
CA GLY A 413 -27.86 -8.90 10.70
C GLY A 413 -29.27 -8.56 10.23
N ASN A 414 -30.22 -9.45 10.52
CA ASN A 414 -31.63 -9.26 10.18
C ASN A 414 -32.28 -8.35 11.22
N ASP A 415 -31.90 -7.06 11.26
CA ASP A 415 -32.60 -6.08 12.09
C ASP A 415 -34.04 -5.97 11.57
N THR A 416 -34.99 -6.51 12.34
CA THR A 416 -36.42 -6.57 12.00
C THR A 416 -37.24 -5.53 12.76
N THR A 417 -36.61 -4.50 13.31
CA THR A 417 -37.34 -3.48 14.05
C THR A 417 -37.95 -2.44 13.10
N THR A 418 -39.23 -2.13 13.30
CA THR A 418 -39.88 -0.97 12.66
C THR A 418 -39.74 0.24 13.59
N GLY A 419 -39.80 1.44 13.03
CA GLY A 419 -39.67 2.68 13.80
C GLY A 419 -38.86 3.76 13.12
N SER A 420 -38.48 4.77 13.90
CA SER A 420 -37.71 5.93 13.43
C SER A 420 -36.25 5.85 13.88
N TYR A 421 -35.32 5.98 12.94
CA TYR A 421 -33.88 5.91 13.15
C TYR A 421 -33.25 7.24 12.79
N THR A 422 -32.57 7.89 13.74
CA THR A 422 -31.79 9.10 13.45
C THR A 422 -30.43 8.68 12.89
N LEU A 423 -30.30 8.79 11.57
CA LEU A 423 -29.10 8.37 10.84
C LEU A 423 -28.00 9.42 10.87
N LEU A 424 -28.39 10.69 10.94
CA LEU A 424 -27.47 11.81 10.91
C LEU A 424 -28.05 13.02 11.62
N THR A 425 -27.20 13.73 12.35
CA THR A 425 -27.51 15.02 12.98
C THR A 425 -26.54 16.08 12.49
N ALA A 426 -27.06 17.17 11.92
CA ALA A 426 -26.26 18.31 11.45
C ALA A 426 -26.45 19.52 12.38
N THR A 427 -25.65 19.65 13.45
CA THR A 427 -25.89 20.66 14.50
C THR A 427 -25.77 22.10 13.97
N GLY A 428 -24.86 22.34 13.02
CA GLY A 428 -24.72 23.62 12.30
C GLY A 428 -25.82 23.92 11.27
N GLY A 429 -26.83 23.05 11.14
CA GLY A 429 -27.99 23.22 10.28
C GLY A 429 -28.05 22.18 9.16
N PHE A 430 -29.28 21.82 8.78
CA PHE A 430 -29.55 20.97 7.62
C PHE A 430 -30.28 21.79 6.55
N THR A 431 -29.64 22.05 5.42
CA THR A 431 -30.20 22.72 4.23
C THR A 431 -30.56 21.69 3.15
N GLY A 432 -31.69 21.91 2.47
CA GLY A 432 -32.25 20.99 1.48
C GLY A 432 -33.39 20.13 2.04
N VAL A 433 -33.77 19.12 1.25
CA VAL A 433 -34.85 18.18 1.57
C VAL A 433 -34.28 16.78 1.84
N ALA A 434 -34.99 15.98 2.64
CA ALA A 434 -34.60 14.59 2.85
C ALA A 434 -34.63 13.80 1.53
N PRO A 435 -33.74 12.82 1.33
CA PRO A 435 -33.72 11.99 0.13
C PRO A 435 -35.07 11.32 -0.19
N ALA A 436 -35.61 11.57 -1.38
CA ALA A 436 -36.82 10.91 -1.85
C ALA A 436 -36.54 9.51 -2.43
N THR A 437 -35.36 9.33 -3.02
CA THR A 437 -34.90 8.04 -3.54
C THR A 437 -34.29 7.23 -2.41
N LEU A 438 -34.91 6.10 -2.10
CA LEU A 438 -34.51 5.24 -0.99
C LEU A 438 -34.17 3.83 -1.49
N ASN A 439 -32.96 3.37 -1.18
CA ASN A 439 -32.52 2.01 -1.44
C ASN A 439 -32.41 1.27 -0.10
N VAL A 440 -33.47 0.58 0.28
CA VAL A 440 -33.57 -0.17 1.54
C VAL A 440 -33.44 -1.67 1.31
N PRO A 441 -33.18 -2.47 2.36
CA PRO A 441 -33.25 -3.93 2.27
C PRO A 441 -34.60 -4.41 1.71
N ALA A 442 -34.57 -5.55 1.01
CA ALA A 442 -35.76 -6.11 0.39
C ALA A 442 -36.90 -6.30 1.41
N GLY A 443 -38.12 -5.97 1.00
CA GLY A 443 -39.32 -6.07 1.83
C GLY A 443 -39.56 -4.87 2.75
N TRP A 444 -38.59 -3.98 2.94
CA TRP A 444 -38.79 -2.78 3.76
C TRP A 444 -39.68 -1.77 3.05
N VAL A 445 -40.67 -1.27 3.78
CA VAL A 445 -41.45 -0.07 3.41
C VAL A 445 -40.99 1.03 4.34
N ALA A 446 -40.28 2.01 3.79
CA ALA A 446 -39.68 3.09 4.57
C ALA A 446 -39.73 4.44 3.84
N SER A 447 -39.57 5.51 4.60
CA SER A 447 -39.42 6.87 4.08
C SER A 447 -38.29 7.59 4.80
N ALA A 448 -37.64 8.55 4.12
CA ALA A 448 -36.72 9.48 4.76
C ALA A 448 -37.43 10.79 5.07
N SER A 449 -37.08 11.41 6.20
CA SER A 449 -37.65 12.68 6.62
C SER A 449 -36.60 13.54 7.30
N LYS A 450 -36.83 14.86 7.27
CA LYS A 450 -36.04 15.84 8.00
C LYS A 450 -36.81 16.24 9.25
N ALA A 451 -36.23 15.98 10.42
CA ALA A 451 -36.80 16.35 11.72
C ALA A 451 -35.87 17.38 12.38
N GLY A 452 -36.16 18.67 12.19
CA GLY A 452 -35.22 19.75 12.56
C GLY A 452 -33.91 19.62 11.78
N ASN A 453 -32.82 19.38 12.51
CA ASN A 453 -31.47 19.17 11.96
C ASN A 453 -31.10 17.70 11.74
N ASN A 454 -32.05 16.78 11.96
CA ASN A 454 -31.81 15.35 11.84
C ASN A 454 -32.33 14.81 10.50
N LEU A 455 -31.58 13.89 9.91
CA LEU A 455 -32.07 12.97 8.89
C LEU A 455 -32.58 11.71 9.58
N VAL A 456 -33.86 11.42 9.39
CA VAL A 456 -34.55 10.31 10.05
C VAL A 456 -35.09 9.35 8.99
N LEU A 457 -34.78 8.07 9.14
CA LEU A 457 -35.44 6.98 8.42
C LEU A 457 -36.64 6.50 9.22
N ASN A 458 -37.81 6.42 8.59
CA ASN A 458 -39.01 5.84 9.19
C ASN A 458 -39.32 4.52 8.50
N VAL A 459 -39.08 3.41 9.18
CA VAL A 459 -39.41 2.05 8.71
C VAL A 459 -40.83 1.72 9.17
N LEU A 460 -41.76 1.65 8.22
CA LEU A 460 -43.20 1.45 8.47
C LEU A 460 -43.55 -0.03 8.59
N SER A 461 -43.03 -0.85 7.67
CA SER A 461 -43.21 -2.30 7.69
C SER A 461 -42.04 -3.01 7.03
N MET A 462 -41.91 -4.30 7.34
CA MET A 462 -40.94 -5.21 6.73
C MET A 462 -41.71 -6.42 6.26
N ASN A 463 -41.99 -6.48 4.96
CA ASN A 463 -42.75 -7.55 4.34
C ASN A 463 -41.81 -8.75 4.14
N VAL A 464 -42.12 -9.87 4.78
CA VAL A 464 -41.44 -11.15 4.51
C VAL A 464 -42.18 -11.84 3.37
N THR A 465 -41.50 -12.06 2.24
CA THR A 465 -42.04 -12.89 1.16
C THR A 465 -41.90 -14.35 1.56
N VAL A 466 -43.03 -15.05 1.75
CA VAL A 466 -43.05 -16.50 1.92
C VAL A 466 -43.32 -17.13 0.55
N ALA A 467 -42.33 -17.82 -0.02
CA ALA A 467 -42.53 -18.62 -1.22
C ALA A 467 -43.10 -20.00 -0.85
N PHE A 468 -44.17 -20.42 -1.52
CA PHE A 468 -44.72 -21.78 -1.41
C PHE A 468 -44.13 -22.63 -2.54
N GLU A 469 -43.18 -23.51 -2.24
CA GLU A 469 -42.76 -24.54 -3.20
C GLU A 469 -43.66 -25.78 -3.04
N THR A 470 -44.44 -26.11 -4.07
CA THR A 470 -45.28 -27.33 -4.10
C THR A 470 -44.64 -28.47 -4.90
N SER A 471 -43.34 -28.40 -5.22
CA SER A 471 -42.69 -29.42 -6.05
C SER A 471 -42.60 -30.75 -5.31
N GLY A 472 -43.36 -31.75 -5.76
CA GLY A 472 -43.19 -33.16 -5.40
C GLY A 472 -44.14 -33.74 -4.35
N GLN A 473 -45.16 -33.01 -3.89
CA GLN A 473 -46.13 -33.52 -2.91
C GLN A 473 -47.44 -33.92 -3.62
N SER A 474 -47.69 -35.22 -3.78
CA SER A 474 -49.00 -35.76 -4.18
C SER A 474 -49.86 -35.98 -2.94
N VAL A 475 -51.03 -35.35 -2.88
CA VAL A 475 -52.03 -35.60 -1.84
C VAL A 475 -52.92 -36.74 -2.34
N ALA A 476 -52.89 -37.89 -1.67
CA ALA A 476 -53.78 -39.01 -2.00
C ALA A 476 -55.24 -38.66 -1.64
N GLU A 477 -56.20 -38.99 -2.51
CA GLU A 477 -57.62 -38.64 -2.38
C GLU A 477 -58.32 -39.19 -1.12
N ASP A 478 -57.72 -40.16 -0.42
CA ASP A 478 -58.37 -40.92 0.66
C ASP A 478 -57.97 -40.49 2.09
N ALA A 479 -57.18 -39.42 2.23
CA ALA A 479 -56.80 -38.88 3.55
C ALA A 479 -57.66 -37.66 3.88
N GLY A 480 -58.64 -37.83 4.77
CA GLY A 480 -59.58 -36.80 5.21
C GLY A 480 -58.96 -35.52 5.82
N THR A 481 -57.64 -35.41 5.93
CA THR A 481 -56.90 -34.16 6.17
C THR A 481 -55.42 -34.38 5.85
N ALA A 482 -54.83 -33.57 4.99
CA ALA A 482 -53.38 -33.58 4.75
C ALA A 482 -52.74 -32.33 5.37
N GLN A 483 -51.76 -32.51 6.26
CA GLN A 483 -50.93 -31.42 6.77
C GLN A 483 -49.71 -31.24 5.87
N LEU A 484 -49.63 -30.13 5.16
CA LEU A 484 -48.44 -29.75 4.42
C LEU A 484 -47.50 -28.99 5.37
N THR A 485 -46.32 -29.55 5.66
CA THR A 485 -45.29 -28.83 6.42
C THR A 485 -44.62 -27.84 5.48
N VAL A 486 -44.93 -26.55 5.64
CA VAL A 486 -44.27 -25.49 4.86
C VAL A 486 -42.91 -25.25 5.49
N LYS A 487 -41.83 -25.57 4.74
CA LYS A 487 -40.49 -25.21 5.14
C LYS A 487 -40.27 -23.75 4.74
N ALA A 488 -40.57 -22.84 5.66
CA ALA A 488 -40.29 -21.44 5.46
C ALA A 488 -38.79 -21.19 5.72
N ASP A 489 -38.00 -21.21 4.65
CA ASP A 489 -36.59 -20.83 4.70
C ASP A 489 -36.45 -19.37 4.22
N PRO A 490 -35.93 -18.42 5.02
CA PRO A 490 -35.71 -18.43 6.47
C PRO A 490 -36.72 -17.54 7.22
N ILE A 491 -37.48 -18.13 8.15
CA ILE A 491 -38.14 -17.38 9.24
C ILE A 491 -37.09 -17.13 10.35
N PRO A 492 -36.89 -15.89 10.82
CA PRO A 492 -36.03 -15.62 11.97
C PRO A 492 -36.56 -16.30 13.23
N THR A 493 -35.64 -16.86 14.03
CA THR A 493 -35.86 -17.80 15.14
C THR A 493 -36.77 -17.32 16.28
N ASN A 494 -37.31 -16.10 16.22
CA ASN A 494 -38.05 -15.47 17.30
C ASN A 494 -39.48 -15.01 16.90
N ALA A 495 -39.94 -15.33 15.69
CA ALA A 495 -41.34 -15.17 15.30
C ALA A 495 -41.97 -16.54 15.05
N THR A 496 -42.73 -17.05 16.02
CA THR A 496 -43.58 -18.23 15.85
C THR A 496 -44.83 -17.85 15.06
N THR A 497 -44.67 -17.47 13.80
CA THR A 497 -45.79 -17.42 12.86
C THR A 497 -45.89 -18.78 12.20
N THR A 498 -46.69 -19.67 12.77
CA THR A 498 -47.02 -20.94 12.14
C THR A 498 -48.02 -20.65 11.02
N LEU A 499 -47.59 -20.80 9.77
CA LEU A 499 -48.46 -20.82 8.60
C LEU A 499 -49.00 -22.24 8.42
N THR A 500 -50.30 -22.43 8.66
CA THR A 500 -50.96 -23.72 8.47
C THR A 500 -51.77 -23.66 7.18
N ALA A 501 -51.33 -24.42 6.18
CA ALA A 501 -52.12 -24.72 4.99
C ALA A 501 -52.96 -25.98 5.25
N VAL A 502 -54.28 -25.83 5.27
CA VAL A 502 -55.22 -26.95 5.39
C VAL A 502 -55.86 -27.18 4.02
N VAL A 503 -55.72 -28.40 3.50
CA VAL A 503 -56.49 -28.86 2.34
C VAL A 503 -57.69 -29.62 2.85
N THR A 504 -58.88 -29.11 2.56
CA THR A 504 -60.15 -29.79 2.81
C THR A 504 -60.75 -30.22 1.47
N PHE A 505 -61.11 -31.50 1.36
CA PHE A 505 -61.86 -32.01 0.22
C PHE A 505 -63.35 -31.89 0.52
N ASP A 506 -64.08 -31.18 -0.33
CA ASP A 506 -65.53 -31.15 -0.26
C ASP A 506 -66.07 -32.46 -0.86
N ALA A 507 -66.64 -33.31 0.00
CA ALA A 507 -67.19 -34.61 -0.38
C ALA A 507 -68.31 -34.53 -1.44
N ALA A 508 -68.93 -33.36 -1.62
CA ALA A 508 -69.99 -33.18 -2.61
C ALA A 508 -69.46 -32.78 -4.01
N THR A 509 -68.25 -32.21 -4.11
CA THR A 509 -67.75 -31.65 -5.38
C THR A 509 -66.41 -32.21 -5.85
N ALA A 510 -65.75 -33.05 -5.04
CA ALA A 510 -64.41 -33.61 -5.32
C ALA A 510 -63.36 -32.55 -5.70
N ARG A 511 -63.57 -31.29 -5.29
CA ARG A 511 -62.66 -30.18 -5.57
C ARG A 511 -61.85 -29.85 -4.32
N PRO A 512 -60.51 -29.80 -4.39
CA PRO A 512 -59.71 -29.40 -3.25
C PRO A 512 -59.96 -27.93 -2.93
N ARG A 513 -60.32 -27.64 -1.67
CA ARG A 513 -60.31 -26.28 -1.12
C ARG A 513 -59.05 -26.08 -0.29
N TRP A 514 -58.26 -25.11 -0.70
CA TRP A 514 -57.06 -24.67 0.02
C TRP A 514 -57.45 -23.54 0.97
N THR A 515 -57.26 -23.75 2.26
CA THR A 515 -57.41 -22.70 3.27
C THR A 515 -56.04 -22.45 3.88
N ILE A 516 -55.51 -21.24 3.67
CA ILE A 516 -54.28 -20.80 4.33
C ILE A 516 -54.69 -20.00 5.55
N SER A 517 -54.24 -20.43 6.72
CA SER A 517 -54.47 -19.75 7.99
C SER A 517 -53.13 -19.42 8.65
N ALA A 518 -53.05 -18.26 9.29
CA ALA A 518 -51.89 -17.83 10.04
C ALA A 518 -52.34 -17.44 11.46
N THR A 519 -51.52 -17.75 12.46
CA THR A 519 -51.78 -17.40 13.87
C THR A 519 -51.71 -15.91 14.17
N SER A 520 -51.25 -15.10 13.20
CA SER A 520 -51.24 -13.64 13.26
C SER A 520 -51.64 -13.04 11.91
N ALA A 521 -52.24 -11.85 11.93
CA ALA A 521 -52.76 -11.15 10.76
C ALA A 521 -51.65 -10.82 9.74
N ILE A 522 -51.39 -11.74 8.82
CA ILE A 522 -50.75 -11.43 7.55
C ILE A 522 -51.83 -10.69 6.76
N ARG A 523 -51.70 -9.35 6.64
CA ARG A 523 -52.57 -8.60 5.73
C ARG A 523 -52.33 -9.15 4.33
N ARG A 524 -53.39 -9.67 3.75
CA ARG A 524 -53.43 -10.19 2.39
C ARG A 524 -53.15 -9.08 1.37
#